data_AF-A0A928I0B0-F1
#
_entry.id   AF-A0A928I0B0-F1
#
_cell.length_a   1.000
_cell.length_b   1.000
_cell.length_c   1.000
_cell.angle_alpha   90.00
_cell.angle_beta   90.00
_cell.angle_gamma   90.00
#
_symmetry.space_group_name_H-M   'P 1'
#
loop_
_entity.id
_entity.type
_entity.pdbx_description
1 polymer ?
#
loop_
_entity_poly.entity_id
_entity_poly.type
_entity_poly.pdbx_seq_one_letter_code
_entity_poly.pdbx_strand_id
1 'polypeptide(L)'
;MGWSEFAQIVAATIGTLGFAFAFNIRGKKVFFAAFGGCLGWVLFLLFGLFLESEVIRYLIVSIAVSLYGEWMARYLKTPTTLFSVVCLVPLVPGSGLYYTMTHAFSGNLAGFLEKGTSTLGLAAALSLGVVIVNTSFVYIKRHFGHKK
;
A
#
# COMPACT_ATOMS: atom_id res chain seq x y z
N MET A 1 13.62 -0.43 -18.00
CA MET A 1 12.32 -1.09 -17.71
C MET A 1 12.25 -2.32 -18.59
N GLY A 2 12.44 -3.50 -18.01
CA GLY A 2 12.15 -4.75 -18.67
C GLY A 2 10.64 -4.93 -18.89
N TRP A 3 10.29 -5.91 -19.71
CA TRP A 3 8.90 -6.29 -19.98
C TRP A 3 8.14 -6.70 -18.69
N SER A 4 8.86 -7.29 -17.74
CA SER A 4 8.33 -7.71 -16.43
C SER A 4 7.82 -6.55 -15.59
N GLU A 5 8.57 -5.45 -15.50
CA GLU A 5 8.24 -4.31 -14.65
C GLU A 5 7.01 -3.58 -15.16
N PHE A 6 6.92 -3.43 -16.49
CA PHE A 6 5.73 -2.86 -17.13
C PHE A 6 4.48 -3.71 -16.85
N ALA A 7 4.58 -5.03 -17.02
CA ALA A 7 3.49 -5.95 -16.73
C ALA A 7 3.04 -5.86 -15.26
N GLN A 8 3.98 -5.72 -14.32
CA GLN A 8 3.64 -5.55 -12.91
C GLN A 8 2.89 -4.25 -12.62
N ILE A 9 3.29 -3.12 -13.22
CA ILE A 9 2.60 -1.83 -13.04
C ILE A 9 1.17 -1.90 -13.60
N VAL A 10 1.00 -2.51 -14.77
CA VAL A 10 -0.33 -2.71 -15.38
C VAL A 10 -1.18 -3.62 -14.48
N ALA A 11 -0.63 -4.73 -14.00
CA ALA A 11 -1.32 -5.64 -13.09
C ALA A 11 -1.71 -4.96 -11.77
N ALA A 12 -0.82 -4.16 -11.17
CA ALA A 12 -1.11 -3.37 -9.98
C ALA A 12 -2.25 -2.38 -10.22
N THR A 13 -2.24 -1.69 -11.36
CA THR A 13 -3.28 -0.73 -11.74
C THR A 13 -4.64 -1.39 -11.94
N ILE A 14 -4.67 -2.52 -12.65
CA ILE A 14 -5.90 -3.30 -12.87
C ILE A 14 -6.42 -3.88 -11.56
N GLY A 15 -5.53 -4.41 -10.72
CA GLY A 15 -5.88 -4.89 -9.38
C GLY A 15 -6.52 -3.79 -8.53
N THR A 16 -5.91 -2.61 -8.48
CA THR A 16 -6.47 -1.46 -7.77
C THR A 16 -7.79 -0.99 -8.36
N LEU A 17 -7.97 -0.99 -9.69
CA LEU A 17 -9.25 -0.71 -10.33
C LEU A 17 -10.34 -1.68 -9.88
N GLY A 18 -10.06 -2.99 -9.88
CA GLY A 18 -11.00 -4.01 -9.41
C GLY A 18 -11.39 -3.80 -7.95
N PHE A 19 -10.42 -3.54 -7.09
CA PHE A 19 -10.68 -3.24 -5.68
C PHE A 19 -11.42 -1.92 -5.47
N ALA A 20 -11.18 -0.88 -6.29
CA ALA A 20 -11.94 0.35 -6.24
C ALA A 20 -13.44 0.09 -6.48
N PHE A 21 -13.78 -0.77 -7.44
CA PHE A 21 -15.17 -1.19 -7.66
C PHE A 21 -15.71 -2.05 -6.50
N ALA A 22 -14.93 -2.99 -5.98
CA ALA A 22 -15.32 -3.84 -4.86
C ALA A 22 -15.63 -3.03 -3.59
N PHE A 23 -14.86 -1.97 -3.33
CA PHE A 23 -15.08 -1.03 -2.24
C PHE A 23 -16.08 0.09 -2.58
N ASN A 24 -16.88 -0.06 -3.64
CA ASN A 24 -17.93 0.88 -4.05
C ASN A 24 -17.44 2.33 -4.28
N ILE A 25 -16.20 2.54 -4.73
CA ILE A 25 -15.75 3.83 -5.23
C ILE A 25 -16.44 4.06 -6.58
N ARG A 26 -17.13 5.21 -6.74
CA ARG A 26 -17.92 5.52 -7.94
C ARG A 26 -17.42 6.74 -8.69
N GLY A 27 -17.68 6.75 -9.99
CA GLY A 27 -17.41 7.88 -10.89
C GLY A 27 -15.92 8.16 -11.08
N LYS A 28 -15.57 9.44 -11.22
CA LYS A 28 -14.20 9.89 -11.51
C LYS A 28 -13.17 9.47 -10.45
N LYS A 29 -13.62 9.17 -9.23
CA LYS A 29 -12.76 8.78 -8.09
C LYS A 29 -12.02 7.46 -8.33
N VAL A 30 -12.60 6.57 -9.14
CA VAL A 30 -11.99 5.27 -9.49
C VAL A 30 -10.67 5.45 -10.22
N PHE A 31 -10.60 6.41 -11.16
CA PHE A 31 -9.36 6.70 -11.90
C PHE A 31 -8.25 7.23 -10.98
N PHE A 32 -8.59 8.07 -10.01
CA PHE A 32 -7.62 8.55 -9.02
C PHE A 32 -7.15 7.44 -8.07
N ALA A 33 -8.05 6.53 -7.67
CA ALA A 33 -7.68 5.38 -6.87
C ALA A 33 -6.73 4.44 -7.64
N ALA A 34 -7.05 4.16 -8.90
CA ALA A 34 -6.20 3.37 -9.81
C ALA A 34 -4.82 3.98 -10.00
N PHE A 35 -4.76 5.31 -10.17
CA PHE A 35 -3.50 6.02 -10.24
C PHE A 35 -2.70 5.89 -8.94
N GLY A 36 -3.35 5.90 -7.78
CA GLY A 36 -2.69 5.64 -6.50
C GLY A 36 -2.04 4.26 -6.41
N GLY A 37 -2.70 3.22 -6.94
CA GLY A 37 -2.13 1.87 -7.05
C GLY A 37 -0.95 1.78 -8.01
N CYS A 38 -1.07 2.42 -9.17
CA CYS A 38 0.01 2.55 -10.15
C CYS A 38 1.23 3.26 -9.54
N LEU A 39 0.99 4.41 -8.90
CA LEU A 39 2.01 5.21 -8.23
C LEU A 39 2.69 4.41 -7.11
N GLY A 40 1.93 3.67 -6.32
CA GLY A 40 2.50 2.80 -5.28
C GLY A 40 3.46 1.77 -5.84
N TRP A 41 3.09 1.09 -6.92
CA TRP A 41 3.96 0.08 -7.53
C TRP A 41 5.17 0.69 -8.26
N VAL A 42 4.98 1.82 -8.93
CA VAL A 42 6.09 2.57 -9.56
C VAL A 42 7.11 3.02 -8.51
N LEU A 43 6.65 3.58 -7.40
CA LEU A 43 7.53 3.97 -6.29
C LEU A 43 8.24 2.76 -5.70
N PHE A 44 7.54 1.64 -5.54
CA PHE A 44 8.13 0.41 -5.07
C PHE A 44 9.28 -0.08 -5.97
N LEU A 45 9.08 -0.08 -7.28
CA LEU A 45 10.13 -0.46 -8.24
C LEU A 45 11.29 0.55 -8.23
N LEU A 46 10.98 1.85 -8.19
CA LEU A 46 11.99 2.91 -8.19
C LEU A 46 12.89 2.82 -6.95
N PHE A 47 12.30 2.72 -5.77
CA PHE A 47 13.04 2.58 -4.52
C PHE A 47 13.79 1.24 -4.43
N GLY A 48 13.33 0.22 -5.15
CA GLY A 48 14.06 -1.05 -5.30
C GLY A 48 15.39 -0.94 -6.04
N LEU A 49 15.64 0.16 -6.76
CA LEU A 49 16.94 0.42 -7.39
C LEU A 49 18.00 0.94 -6.41
N PHE A 50 17.57 1.51 -5.28
CA PHE A 50 18.46 2.18 -4.33
C PHE A 50 18.51 1.52 -2.94
N LEU A 51 17.45 0.78 -2.56
CA LEU A 51 17.31 0.17 -1.25
C LEU A 51 17.35 -1.36 -1.35
N GLU A 52 18.27 -1.97 -0.61
CA GLU A 52 18.36 -3.43 -0.48
C GLU A 52 17.31 -4.00 0.48
N SER A 53 16.95 -3.24 1.52
CA SER A 53 15.97 -3.67 2.51
C SER A 53 14.54 -3.50 2.01
N GLU A 54 13.84 -4.63 1.82
CA GLU A 54 12.43 -4.61 1.46
C GLU A 54 11.55 -3.93 2.52
N VAL A 55 11.87 -4.10 3.80
CA VAL A 55 11.10 -3.51 4.92
C VAL A 55 11.13 -1.99 4.84
N ILE A 56 12.31 -1.40 4.64
CA ILE A 56 12.47 0.06 4.50
C ILE A 56 11.76 0.55 3.24
N ARG A 57 11.85 -0.19 2.14
CA ARG A 57 11.15 0.11 0.89
C ARG A 57 9.64 0.15 1.08
N TYR A 58 9.05 -0.86 1.74
CA TYR A 58 7.62 -0.89 2.08
C TYR A 58 7.21 0.30 2.97
N LEU A 59 8.04 0.67 3.95
CA LEU A 59 7.76 1.80 4.84
C LEU A 59 7.72 3.13 4.08
N ILE A 60 8.72 3.42 3.25
CA ILE A 60 8.79 4.69 2.50
C ILE A 60 7.66 4.79 1.49
N VAL A 61 7.41 3.70 0.75
CA VAL A 61 6.34 3.66 -0.26
C VAL A 61 4.97 3.77 0.40
N SER A 62 4.73 3.09 1.52
CA SER A 62 3.44 3.18 2.23
C SER A 62 3.18 4.60 2.76
N ILE A 63 4.21 5.32 3.23
CA ILE A 63 4.11 6.74 3.60
C ILE A 63 3.71 7.58 2.38
N ALA A 64 4.41 7.42 1.24
CA ALA A 64 4.14 8.20 0.04
C ALA A 64 2.73 7.96 -0.52
N VAL A 65 2.30 6.69 -0.60
CA VAL A 65 0.96 6.32 -1.09
C VAL A 65 -0.13 6.75 -0.11
N SER A 66 0.11 6.67 1.20
CA SER A 66 -0.85 7.13 2.20
C SER A 66 -1.03 8.64 2.17
N LEU A 67 0.06 9.40 1.97
CA LEU A 67 0.01 10.85 1.76
C LEU A 67 -0.84 11.20 0.54
N TYR A 68 -0.58 10.53 -0.59
CA TYR A 68 -1.38 10.67 -1.80
C TYR A 68 -2.85 10.34 -1.54
N GLY A 69 -3.11 9.21 -0.88
CA GLY A 69 -4.46 8.73 -0.57
C GLY A 69 -5.24 9.73 0.29
N GLU A 70 -4.62 10.28 1.33
CA GLU A 70 -5.26 11.26 2.19
C GLU A 70 -5.52 12.60 1.52
N TRP A 71 -4.58 13.09 0.70
CA TRP A 71 -4.79 14.31 -0.08
C TRP A 71 -5.93 14.15 -1.08
N MET A 72 -5.89 13.08 -1.89
CA MET A 72 -6.90 12.85 -2.91
C MET A 72 -8.27 12.56 -2.32
N ALA A 73 -8.35 11.83 -1.21
CA ALA A 73 -9.63 11.57 -0.54
C ALA A 73 -10.30 12.85 -0.04
N ARG A 74 -9.52 13.81 0.49
CA ARG A 74 -10.03 15.12 0.92
C ARG A 74 -10.48 15.96 -0.27
N TYR A 75 -9.67 16.01 -1.33
CA TYR A 75 -10.02 16.71 -2.56
C TYR A 75 -11.31 16.16 -3.19
N LEU A 76 -11.45 14.84 -3.24
CA LEU A 76 -12.59 14.14 -3.83
C LEU A 76 -13.78 13.97 -2.87
N LYS A 77 -13.68 14.48 -1.63
CA LYS A 77 -14.71 14.35 -0.58
C LYS A 77 -15.17 12.90 -0.41
N THR A 78 -14.22 12.03 -0.09
CA THR A 78 -14.41 10.58 0.10
C THR A 78 -13.79 10.15 1.42
N PRO A 79 -14.28 9.07 2.07
CA PRO A 79 -13.65 8.56 3.28
C PRO A 79 -12.17 8.25 3.02
N THR A 80 -11.28 8.88 3.80
CA THR A 80 -9.81 8.77 3.64
C THR A 80 -9.35 7.34 3.79
N THR A 81 -9.87 6.62 4.78
CA THR A 81 -9.53 5.21 5.04
C THR A 81 -9.81 4.32 3.84
N LEU A 82 -10.99 4.48 3.21
CA LEU A 82 -11.40 3.63 2.09
C LEU A 82 -10.53 3.89 0.85
N PHE A 83 -10.21 5.15 0.58
CA PHE A 83 -9.36 5.53 -0.54
C PHE A 83 -7.92 5.06 -0.34
N SER A 84 -7.33 5.28 0.84
CA SER A 84 -5.97 4.84 1.15
C SER A 84 -5.83 3.31 1.12
N VAL A 85 -6.81 2.57 1.65
CA VAL A 85 -6.82 1.09 1.57
C VAL A 85 -6.76 0.62 0.12
N VAL A 86 -7.58 1.18 -0.76
CA VAL A 86 -7.60 0.79 -2.18
C VAL A 86 -6.26 1.07 -2.87
N CYS A 87 -5.66 2.24 -2.63
CA CYS A 87 -4.35 2.59 -3.21
C CYS A 87 -3.23 1.66 -2.74
N LEU A 88 -3.30 1.13 -1.51
CA LEU A 88 -2.27 0.28 -0.91
C LEU A 88 -2.42 -1.20 -1.27
N VAL A 89 -3.53 -1.61 -1.89
CA VAL A 89 -3.80 -3.03 -2.24
C VAL A 89 -2.63 -3.72 -2.93
N PRO A 90 -1.99 -3.14 -3.98
CA PRO A 90 -0.89 -3.83 -4.67
C PRO A 90 0.28 -4.14 -3.74
N LEU A 91 0.53 -3.28 -2.76
CA LEU A 91 1.63 -3.39 -1.81
C LEU A 91 1.39 -4.41 -0.70
N VAL A 92 0.22 -5.04 -0.62
CA VAL A 92 -0.02 -6.06 0.41
C VAL A 92 0.84 -7.29 0.12
N PRO A 93 1.64 -7.80 1.09
CA PRO A 93 2.55 -8.93 0.87
C PRO A 93 1.81 -10.28 0.83
N GLY A 94 0.87 -10.42 -0.11
CA GLY A 94 -0.01 -11.58 -0.23
C GLY A 94 0.72 -12.88 -0.58
N SER A 95 1.76 -12.81 -1.42
CA SER A 95 2.60 -13.97 -1.73
C SER A 95 3.37 -14.46 -0.49
N GLY A 96 3.85 -13.54 0.34
CA GLY A 96 4.50 -13.87 1.60
C GLY A 96 3.57 -14.62 2.55
N LEU A 97 2.32 -14.15 2.67
CA LEU A 97 1.29 -14.83 3.46
C LEU A 97 0.97 -16.22 2.89
N TYR A 98 0.80 -16.33 1.57
CA TYR A 98 0.51 -17.60 0.90
C TYR A 98 1.61 -18.64 1.17
N TYR A 99 2.88 -18.28 0.94
CA TYR A 99 3.99 -19.21 1.14
C TYR A 99 4.22 -19.55 2.62
N THR A 100 4.00 -18.60 3.53
CA THR A 100 4.04 -18.88 4.98
C THR A 100 3.02 -19.97 5.33
N MET A 101 1.80 -19.86 4.82
CA MET A 101 0.76 -20.88 5.01
C MET A 101 1.17 -22.21 4.38
N THR A 102 1.67 -22.22 3.14
CA THR A 102 2.15 -23.44 2.47
C THR A 102 3.22 -24.16 3.31
N HIS A 103 4.18 -23.44 3.88
CA HIS A 103 5.20 -24.03 4.76
C HIS A 103 4.60 -24.64 6.03
N ALA A 104 3.61 -23.98 6.65
CA ALA A 104 2.90 -24.51 7.81
C ALA A 104 2.21 -25.85 7.50
N PHE A 105 1.48 -25.93 6.37
CA PHE A 105 0.81 -27.18 5.96
C PHE A 105 1.77 -28.30 5.58
N SER A 106 2.94 -27.96 5.03
CA SER A 106 3.98 -28.94 4.69
C SER A 106 4.78 -29.44 5.90
N GLY A 107 4.55 -28.92 7.11
CA GLY A 107 5.33 -29.23 8.30
C GLY A 107 6.75 -28.63 8.30
N ASN A 108 7.09 -27.76 7.35
CA ASN A 108 8.38 -27.09 7.26
C ASN A 108 8.41 -25.87 8.20
N LEU A 109 8.80 -26.11 9.46
CA LEU A 109 8.87 -25.07 10.48
C LEU A 109 9.92 -23.98 10.15
N ALA A 110 11.06 -24.35 9.58
CA ALA A 110 12.11 -23.39 9.23
C ALA A 110 11.61 -22.38 8.18
N GLY A 111 11.03 -22.86 7.08
CA GLY A 111 10.45 -21.99 6.05
C GLY A 111 9.25 -21.18 6.54
N PHE A 112 8.45 -21.75 7.44
CA PHE A 112 7.34 -21.03 8.09
C PHE A 112 7.84 -19.83 8.90
N LEU A 113 8.86 -20.03 9.75
CA LEU A 113 9.41 -18.96 10.58
C LEU A 113 10.13 -17.90 9.73
N GLU A 114 10.92 -18.32 8.75
CA GLU A 114 11.64 -17.41 7.86
C GLU A 114 10.67 -16.54 7.05
N LYS A 115 9.73 -17.18 6.33
CA LYS A 115 8.79 -16.44 5.49
C LYS A 115 7.77 -15.67 6.32
N GLY A 116 7.34 -16.24 7.44
CA GLY A 116 6.40 -15.61 8.37
C GLY A 116 6.96 -14.34 8.98
N THR A 117 8.18 -14.37 9.51
CA THR A 117 8.83 -13.19 10.10
C THR A 117 9.10 -12.11 9.05
N SER A 118 9.59 -12.48 7.86
CA SER A 118 9.77 -11.56 6.74
C SER A 118 8.45 -10.88 6.36
N THR A 119 7.38 -11.66 6.16
CA THR A 119 6.05 -11.14 5.78
C THR A 119 5.47 -10.24 6.86
N LEU A 120 5.61 -10.62 8.14
CA LEU A 120 5.21 -9.79 9.28
C LEU A 120 5.97 -8.47 9.30
N GLY A 121 7.27 -8.48 9.01
CA GLY A 121 8.08 -7.27 8.90
C GLY A 121 7.58 -6.32 7.79
N LEU A 122 7.23 -6.85 6.62
CA LEU A 122 6.67 -6.07 5.52
C LEU A 122 5.28 -5.49 5.88
N ALA A 123 4.42 -6.29 6.50
CA ALA A 123 3.10 -5.84 6.96
C ALA A 123 3.22 -4.77 8.06
N ALA A 124 4.15 -4.93 9.00
CA ALA A 124 4.45 -3.96 10.04
C ALA A 124 4.92 -2.64 9.44
N ALA A 125 5.89 -2.67 8.51
CA ALA A 125 6.35 -1.47 7.80
C ALA A 125 5.23 -0.76 7.03
N LEU A 126 4.37 -1.52 6.35
CA LEU A 126 3.23 -0.96 5.63
C LEU A 126 2.25 -0.28 6.60
N SER A 127 1.87 -0.95 7.69
CA SER A 127 0.96 -0.39 8.70
C SER A 127 1.53 0.84 9.41
N LEU A 128 2.82 0.83 9.75
CA LEU A 128 3.50 1.96 10.39
C LEU A 128 3.48 3.20 9.50
N GLY A 129 3.76 3.05 8.20
CA GLY A 129 3.72 4.18 7.27
C GLY A 129 2.33 4.80 7.17
N VAL A 130 1.27 3.97 7.12
CA VAL A 130 -0.12 4.46 7.15
C VAL A 130 -0.42 5.22 8.44
N VAL A 131 -0.01 4.68 9.59
CA VAL A 131 -0.26 5.29 10.91
C VAL A 131 0.45 6.63 11.04
N ILE A 132 1.70 6.75 10.59
CA ILE A 132 2.48 7.99 10.63
C ILE A 132 1.75 9.11 9.90
N VAL A 133 1.26 8.83 8.69
CA VAL A 133 0.61 9.83 7.85
C VAL A 133 -0.74 10.23 8.45
N ASN A 134 -1.59 9.25 8.78
CA ASN A 134 -2.91 9.52 9.35
C ASN A 134 -2.81 10.30 10.68
N THR A 135 -1.86 9.93 11.54
CA THR A 135 -1.62 10.65 12.81
C THR A 135 -1.19 12.09 12.57
N SER A 136 -0.30 12.32 11.59
CA SER A 136 0.16 13.65 11.22
C SER A 136 -1.00 14.53 10.74
N PHE A 137 -1.89 14.00 9.90
CA PHE A 137 -3.08 14.73 9.44
C PHE A 137 -4.07 15.03 10.55
N VAL A 138 -4.32 14.08 11.46
CA VAL A 138 -5.18 14.28 12.63
C VAL A 138 -4.61 15.38 13.51
N TYR A 139 -3.30 15.37 13.76
CA TYR A 139 -2.61 16.36 14.57
C TYR A 139 -2.69 17.77 13.96
N ILE A 140 -2.36 17.91 12.67
CA ILE A 140 -2.44 19.20 11.95
C ILE A 140 -3.87 19.75 12.00
N LYS A 141 -4.88 18.91 11.75
CA LYS A 141 -6.28 19.33 11.79
C LYS A 141 -6.69 19.80 13.19
N ARG A 142 -6.23 19.11 14.24
CA ARG A 142 -6.54 19.45 15.63
C ARG A 142 -5.91 20.78 16.06
N HIS A 143 -4.70 21.08 15.59
CA HIS A 143 -3.97 22.29 15.96
C HIS A 143 -4.41 23.55 15.18
N PHE A 144 -4.80 23.41 13.91
CA PHE A 144 -5.27 24.53 13.09
C PHE A 144 -6.80 24.68 13.05
N GLY A 145 -7.56 23.67 13.47
CA GLY A 145 -9.02 23.67 13.49
C GLY A 145 -9.66 24.51 14.60
N HIS A 146 -8.89 25.01 15.58
CA HIS A 146 -9.38 25.87 16.67
C HIS A 146 -9.39 27.37 16.34
N LYS A 147 -8.98 27.78 15.13
CA LYS A 147 -9.15 29.16 14.65
C LYS A 147 -10.40 29.28 13.76
N LYS A 148 -11.58 29.07 14.32
CA LYS A 148 -12.84 29.63 13.83
C LYS A 148 -13.81 29.83 14.98
#